data_AF-A0A501XDY3-F1
#
_entry.id   AF-A0A501XDY3-F1
#
_cell.length_a   1.000
_cell.length_b   1.000
_cell.length_c   1.000
_cell.angle_alpha   90.00
_cell.angle_beta   90.00
_cell.angle_gamma   90.00
#
_symmetry.space_group_name_H-M   'P 1'
#
loop_
_entity.id
_entity.type
_entity.pdbx_description
1 polymer ?
#
loop_
_entity_poly.entity_id
_entity_poly.type
_entity_poly.pdbx_seq_one_letter_code
_entity_poly.pdbx_strand_id
1 'polypeptide(L)'
;MTSKTSTHSFIAKAVGALLLVLLADWLVYGNIITPAFGIFALGWAAAIAILHKRFLNRWLIGMAAAFALLLIEDPSLLAWLLFGIMLAAGVMLPRMRRFDDAWSWLLRLLLVGVLALAGPFRDLHLLGRLQRRQPGRQWSDWVALLALPLGGGALFLWFFSEANPLIGRALGHLHLSWPNFDTVLRFLFWALVFTMVWAIIRPARFHLTMRSADAAIARALPGISVGSVTLSLLVFNALFALQNGLDLVFLWSGAPLPADVTLADYAHRGAYLLIATALLAGLFVLVALRPGTPMAQNPRLRALVSLWIAQNILLVASSMLRTIDYVQAYSLTVLRLSALLWMLLVAIGLLLICLRLLGSRSTGWLINANALAAGLLLCICSIVDLGEVAARWNVRHAREAGGSGPWLDLCYLNRLGPSALRPLTELALTTRDDAFGNRVRFVRQKVLEQTLDNQKQVSWSWRNQRRLARAGSATIPAARPVPAGAFRACDGAIIFPTPRETAPPIPTPTRNPPPNLPLTNEPAR
;
A
#
# COMPACT_ATOMS: atom_id res chain seq x y z
N MET A 1 10.84 -7.56 -48.79
CA MET A 1 9.76 -6.60 -48.43
C MET A 1 9.34 -6.62 -46.94
N THR A 2 9.87 -7.51 -46.10
CA THR A 2 9.49 -7.66 -44.68
C THR A 2 10.25 -6.75 -43.68
N SER A 3 11.33 -6.05 -44.07
CA SER A 3 12.09 -5.22 -43.13
C SER A 3 11.47 -3.84 -42.86
N LYS A 4 10.91 -3.18 -43.90
CA LYS A 4 10.34 -1.81 -43.79
C LYS A 4 9.18 -1.71 -42.79
N THR A 5 8.32 -2.73 -42.71
CA THR A 5 7.18 -2.74 -41.77
C THR A 5 7.61 -2.84 -40.30
N SER A 6 8.76 -3.47 -40.01
CA SER A 6 9.27 -3.61 -38.64
C SER A 6 9.88 -2.31 -38.10
N THR A 7 10.56 -1.54 -38.94
CA THR A 7 11.25 -0.30 -38.56
C THR A 7 10.24 0.83 -38.28
N HIS A 8 9.20 0.97 -39.10
CA HIS A 8 8.12 1.94 -38.85
C HIS A 8 7.38 1.65 -37.53
N SER A 9 7.20 0.37 -37.17
CA SER A 9 6.59 -0.01 -35.90
C SER A 9 7.47 0.30 -34.69
N PHE A 10 8.81 0.23 -34.83
CA PHE A 10 9.74 0.60 -33.76
C PHE A 10 9.76 2.11 -33.51
N ILE A 11 9.88 2.91 -34.58
CA ILE A 11 9.92 4.38 -34.48
C ILE A 11 8.63 4.91 -33.87
N ALA A 12 7.46 4.41 -34.30
CA ALA A 12 6.18 4.82 -33.74
C ALA A 12 6.09 4.56 -32.22
N LYS A 13 6.67 3.46 -31.73
CA LYS A 13 6.72 3.14 -30.30
C LYS A 13 7.69 4.03 -29.53
N ALA A 14 8.85 4.34 -30.10
CA ALA A 14 9.82 5.27 -29.52
C ALA A 14 9.24 6.68 -29.39
N VAL A 15 8.61 7.18 -30.46
CA VAL A 15 7.91 8.47 -30.46
C VAL A 15 6.78 8.46 -29.43
N GLY A 16 5.96 7.41 -29.39
CA GLY A 16 4.89 7.28 -28.39
C GLY A 16 5.41 7.28 -26.94
N ALA A 17 6.52 6.62 -26.66
CA ALA A 17 7.14 6.64 -25.34
C ALA A 17 7.68 8.03 -24.97
N LEU A 18 8.34 8.71 -25.90
CA LEU A 18 8.84 10.08 -25.69
C LEU A 18 7.69 11.07 -25.47
N LEU A 19 6.61 10.98 -26.23
CA LEU A 19 5.42 11.80 -26.03
C LEU A 19 4.80 11.58 -24.65
N LEU A 20 4.77 10.34 -24.15
CA LEU A 20 4.30 10.05 -22.79
C LEU A 20 5.24 10.60 -21.71
N VAL A 21 6.55 10.61 -21.93
CA VAL A 21 7.51 11.25 -21.02
C VAL A 21 7.29 12.75 -20.97
N LEU A 22 7.13 13.41 -22.12
CA LEU A 22 6.82 14.84 -22.19
C LEU A 22 5.47 15.17 -21.53
N LEU A 23 4.47 14.31 -21.71
CA LEU A 23 3.18 14.43 -21.04
C LEU A 23 3.32 14.31 -19.52
N ALA A 24 4.09 13.32 -19.03
CA ALA A 24 4.35 13.14 -17.61
C ALA A 24 5.15 14.31 -17.01
N ASP A 25 6.10 14.86 -17.75
CA ASP A 25 6.88 16.02 -17.36
C ASP A 25 5.99 17.26 -17.17
N TRP A 26 5.14 17.56 -18.16
CA TRP A 26 4.22 18.68 -18.09
C TRP A 26 3.15 18.51 -17.00
N LEU A 27 2.61 17.29 -16.85
CA LEU A 27 1.52 17.01 -15.91
C LEU A 27 1.98 16.77 -14.48
N VAL A 28 3.06 16.02 -14.25
CA VAL A 28 3.42 15.49 -12.93
C VAL A 28 4.61 16.24 -12.32
N TYR A 29 5.64 16.52 -13.13
CA TYR A 29 6.87 17.17 -12.64
C TYR A 29 6.68 18.68 -12.48
N GLY A 30 6.10 19.34 -13.50
CA GLY A 30 5.92 20.80 -13.50
C GLY A 30 4.73 21.31 -12.69
N ASN A 31 3.70 20.48 -12.49
CA ASN A 31 2.47 20.86 -11.80
C ASN A 31 1.97 19.67 -10.98
N ILE A 32 2.36 19.52 -9.72
CA ILE A 32 1.81 18.45 -8.88
C ILE A 32 0.34 18.78 -8.60
N ILE A 33 -0.55 18.35 -9.49
CA ILE A 33 -2.00 18.46 -9.35
C ILE A 33 -2.54 17.04 -9.40
N THR A 34 -3.36 16.63 -8.45
CA THR A 34 -3.84 15.25 -8.32
C THR A 34 -4.48 14.61 -9.57
N PRO A 35 -5.26 15.27 -10.46
CA PRO A 35 -5.73 14.66 -11.70
C PRO A 35 -4.61 14.35 -12.70
N ALA A 36 -3.42 14.93 -12.56
CA ALA A 36 -2.28 14.69 -13.45
C ALA A 36 -1.97 13.19 -13.59
N PHE A 37 -1.98 12.45 -12.49
CA PHE A 37 -1.72 11.01 -12.49
C PHE A 37 -2.77 10.24 -13.29
N GLY A 38 -4.04 10.61 -13.14
CA GLY A 38 -5.14 9.97 -13.86
C GLY A 38 -5.18 10.35 -15.35
N ILE A 39 -4.93 11.61 -15.70
CA ILE A 39 -4.82 12.07 -17.09
C ILE A 39 -3.64 11.40 -17.79
N PHE A 40 -2.48 11.33 -17.11
CA PHE A 40 -1.33 10.60 -17.61
C PHE A 40 -1.64 9.11 -17.82
N ALA A 41 -2.29 8.47 -16.83
CA ALA A 41 -2.67 7.06 -16.93
C ALA A 41 -3.66 6.81 -18.09
N LEU A 42 -4.62 7.71 -18.33
CA LEU A 42 -5.50 7.65 -19.51
C LEU A 42 -4.73 7.82 -20.81
N GLY A 43 -3.83 8.81 -20.88
CA GLY A 43 -2.96 9.02 -22.03
C GLY A 43 -2.10 7.80 -22.34
N TRP A 44 -1.58 7.13 -21.31
CA TRP A 44 -0.80 5.91 -21.45
C TRP A 44 -1.65 4.73 -21.92
N ALA A 45 -2.86 4.53 -21.36
CA ALA A 45 -3.79 3.51 -21.84
C ALA A 45 -4.20 3.74 -23.31
N ALA A 46 -4.48 4.99 -23.69
CA ALA A 46 -4.81 5.38 -25.06
C ALA A 46 -3.63 5.14 -26.01
N ALA A 47 -2.41 5.53 -25.63
CA ALA A 47 -1.21 5.27 -26.41
C ALA A 47 -1.01 3.77 -26.64
N ILE A 48 -1.23 2.94 -25.62
CA ILE A 48 -1.16 1.48 -25.75
C ILE A 48 -2.23 0.96 -26.72
N ALA A 49 -3.47 1.42 -26.62
CA ALA A 49 -4.55 1.04 -27.53
C ALA A 49 -4.26 1.41 -28.99
N ILE A 50 -3.66 2.59 -29.23
CA ILE A 50 -3.27 3.07 -30.56
C ILE A 50 -2.08 2.29 -31.12
N LEU A 51 -1.04 2.03 -30.30
CA LEU A 51 0.19 1.36 -30.71
C LEU A 51 0.03 -0.16 -30.88
N HIS A 52 -0.99 -0.77 -30.26
CA HIS A 52 -1.21 -2.23 -30.25
C HIS A 52 -2.59 -2.66 -30.79
N LYS A 53 -3.04 -2.08 -31.91
CA LYS A 53 -4.38 -2.31 -32.49
C LYS A 53 -4.81 -3.78 -32.67
N ARG A 54 -3.87 -4.72 -32.83
CA ARG A 54 -4.16 -6.12 -33.22
C ARG A 54 -4.06 -7.16 -32.09
N PHE A 55 -3.32 -6.89 -31.01
CA PHE A 55 -3.04 -7.87 -29.95
C PHE A 55 -3.24 -7.24 -28.57
N LEU A 56 -4.49 -6.95 -28.24
CA LEU A 56 -4.89 -6.23 -27.02
C LEU A 56 -6.20 -6.82 -26.47
N ASN A 57 -6.26 -7.09 -25.16
CA ASN A 57 -7.52 -7.43 -24.50
C ASN A 57 -8.25 -6.12 -24.13
N ARG A 58 -9.30 -5.80 -24.89
CA ARG A 58 -10.07 -4.55 -24.74
C ARG A 58 -10.73 -4.41 -23.37
N TRP A 59 -11.18 -5.52 -22.76
CA TRP A 59 -11.80 -5.49 -21.43
C TRP A 59 -10.82 -5.06 -20.34
N LEU A 60 -9.63 -5.65 -20.34
CA LEU A 60 -8.58 -5.31 -19.36
C LEU A 60 -8.08 -3.87 -19.54
N ILE A 61 -8.01 -3.39 -20.78
CA ILE A 61 -7.64 -2.00 -21.06
C ILE A 61 -8.77 -1.04 -20.67
N GLY A 62 -10.04 -1.44 -20.84
CA GLY A 62 -11.18 -0.71 -20.30
C GLY A 62 -11.15 -0.63 -18.77
N MET A 63 -10.80 -1.73 -18.08
CA MET A 63 -10.59 -1.72 -16.63
C MET A 63 -9.41 -0.84 -16.22
N ALA A 64 -8.29 -0.87 -16.96
CA ALA A 64 -7.19 0.06 -16.73
C ALA A 64 -7.66 1.51 -16.87
N ALA A 65 -8.43 1.84 -17.92
CA ALA A 65 -9.01 3.17 -18.09
C ALA A 65 -9.94 3.56 -16.93
N ALA A 66 -10.73 2.61 -16.39
CA ALA A 66 -11.55 2.86 -15.21
C ALA A 66 -10.71 3.21 -13.96
N PHE A 67 -9.60 2.52 -13.73
CA PHE A 67 -8.67 2.89 -12.65
C PHE A 67 -7.95 4.22 -12.92
N ALA A 68 -7.67 4.55 -14.18
CA ALA A 68 -7.15 5.86 -14.55
C ALA A 68 -8.15 6.98 -14.25
N LEU A 69 -9.46 6.76 -14.50
CA LEU A 69 -10.53 7.69 -14.08
C LEU A 69 -10.62 7.80 -12.55
N LEU A 70 -10.43 6.68 -11.83
CA LEU A 70 -10.41 6.69 -10.38
C LEU A 70 -9.23 7.51 -9.82
N LEU A 71 -8.07 7.46 -10.48
CA LEU A 71 -6.92 8.32 -10.15
C LEU A 71 -7.18 9.81 -10.41
N ILE A 72 -8.07 10.16 -11.35
CA ILE A 72 -8.54 11.55 -11.51
C ILE A 72 -9.42 11.95 -10.33
N GLU A 73 -10.25 11.03 -9.85
CA GLU A 73 -11.12 11.30 -8.70
C GLU A 73 -10.33 11.50 -7.40
N ASP A 74 -9.41 10.59 -7.10
CA ASP A 74 -8.60 10.56 -5.89
C ASP A 74 -7.36 9.68 -6.11
N PRO A 75 -6.17 10.25 -6.32
CA PRO A 75 -5.00 9.45 -6.62
C PRO A 75 -4.55 8.68 -5.39
N SER A 76 -4.59 7.37 -5.51
CA SER A 76 -4.14 6.44 -4.49
C SER A 76 -3.12 5.47 -5.07
N LEU A 77 -2.18 5.06 -4.23
CA LEU A 77 -1.20 4.03 -4.60
C LEU A 77 -1.91 2.74 -5.05
N LEU A 78 -3.02 2.38 -4.41
CA LEU A 78 -3.80 1.20 -4.75
C LEU A 78 -4.38 1.29 -6.18
N ALA A 79 -5.03 2.41 -6.54
CA ALA A 79 -5.56 2.59 -7.89
C ALA A 79 -4.44 2.60 -8.95
N TRP A 80 -3.26 3.17 -8.63
CA TRP A 80 -2.09 3.15 -9.51
C TRP A 80 -1.57 1.73 -9.77
N LEU A 81 -1.46 0.91 -8.72
CA LEU A 81 -1.05 -0.48 -8.85
C LEU A 81 -2.05 -1.31 -9.65
N LEU A 82 -3.35 -1.17 -9.37
CA LEU A 82 -4.40 -1.86 -10.11
C LEU A 82 -4.43 -1.44 -11.59
N PHE A 83 -4.26 -0.15 -11.88
CA PHE A 83 -4.07 0.37 -13.23
C PHE A 83 -2.90 -0.32 -13.94
N GLY A 84 -1.72 -0.34 -13.33
CA GLY A 84 -0.52 -0.95 -13.90
C GLY A 84 -0.68 -2.45 -14.18
N ILE A 85 -1.29 -3.19 -13.26
CA ILE A 85 -1.57 -4.63 -13.40
C ILE A 85 -2.54 -4.85 -14.58
N MET A 86 -3.65 -4.11 -14.66
CA MET A 86 -4.64 -4.26 -15.74
C MET A 86 -4.06 -3.87 -17.10
N LEU A 87 -3.27 -2.80 -17.16
CA LEU A 87 -2.63 -2.34 -18.38
C LEU A 87 -1.62 -3.38 -18.90
N ALA A 88 -0.73 -3.86 -18.02
CA ALA A 88 0.25 -4.88 -18.36
C ALA A 88 -0.42 -6.21 -18.77
N ALA A 89 -1.43 -6.67 -18.02
CA ALA A 89 -2.18 -7.87 -18.36
C ALA A 89 -2.93 -7.74 -19.69
N GLY A 90 -3.53 -6.57 -19.97
CA GLY A 90 -4.25 -6.30 -21.21
C GLY A 90 -3.36 -6.36 -22.47
N VAL A 91 -2.10 -5.97 -22.33
CA VAL A 91 -1.09 -6.10 -23.38
C VAL A 91 -0.57 -7.54 -23.47
N MET A 92 -0.27 -8.20 -22.35
CA MET A 92 0.41 -9.50 -22.37
C MET A 92 -0.52 -10.68 -22.69
N LEU A 93 -1.78 -10.64 -22.24
CA LEU A 93 -2.70 -11.78 -22.33
C LEU A 93 -2.95 -12.28 -23.76
N PRO A 94 -3.21 -11.42 -24.77
CA PRO A 94 -3.43 -11.88 -26.16
C PRO A 94 -2.20 -12.51 -26.82
N ARG A 95 -1.01 -12.31 -26.25
CA ARG A 95 0.25 -12.89 -26.75
C ARG A 95 0.46 -14.31 -26.22
N MET A 96 -0.42 -14.79 -25.35
CA MET A 96 -0.32 -16.09 -24.72
C MET A 96 -1.32 -17.07 -25.31
N ARG A 97 -0.89 -18.33 -25.44
CA ARG A 97 -1.72 -19.41 -25.99
C ARG A 97 -2.81 -19.86 -25.02
N ARG A 98 -2.58 -19.77 -23.70
CA ARG A 98 -3.53 -20.12 -22.64
C ARG A 98 -3.31 -19.23 -21.42
N PHE A 99 -4.38 -18.98 -20.66
CA PHE A 99 -4.28 -18.38 -19.33
C PHE A 99 -3.90 -19.49 -18.34
N ASP A 100 -2.76 -19.31 -17.68
CA ASP A 100 -2.29 -20.24 -16.64
C ASP A 100 -2.92 -19.83 -15.29
N ASP A 101 -2.11 -19.67 -14.24
CA ASP A 101 -2.59 -19.28 -12.90
C ASP A 101 -2.10 -17.88 -12.51
N ALA A 102 -2.85 -17.23 -11.60
CA ALA A 102 -2.56 -15.88 -11.12
C ALA A 102 -1.16 -15.76 -10.48
N TRP A 103 -0.65 -16.83 -9.86
CA TRP A 103 0.72 -16.86 -9.32
C TRP A 103 1.79 -16.74 -10.42
N SER A 104 1.62 -17.48 -11.52
CA SER A 104 2.49 -17.38 -12.68
C SER A 104 2.42 -15.98 -13.30
N TRP A 105 1.24 -15.37 -13.29
CA TRP A 105 1.06 -13.99 -13.73
C TRP A 105 1.75 -12.97 -12.82
N LEU A 106 1.64 -13.12 -11.50
CA LEU A 106 2.34 -12.26 -10.54
C LEU A 106 3.85 -12.28 -10.81
N LEU A 107 4.44 -13.49 -10.90
CA LEU A 107 5.86 -13.63 -11.18
C LEU A 107 6.25 -13.08 -12.56
N ARG A 108 5.42 -13.28 -13.59
CA ARG A 108 5.65 -12.70 -14.92
C ARG A 108 5.63 -11.17 -14.87
N LEU A 109 4.67 -10.57 -14.17
CA LEU A 109 4.58 -9.11 -14.02
C LEU A 109 5.77 -8.55 -13.24
N LEU A 110 6.18 -9.21 -12.16
CA LEU A 110 7.37 -8.83 -11.38
C LEU A 110 8.65 -8.93 -12.23
N LEU A 111 8.85 -10.05 -12.95
CA LEU A 111 10.00 -10.20 -13.84
C LEU A 111 10.00 -9.17 -14.96
N VAL A 112 8.86 -8.87 -15.56
CA VAL A 112 8.76 -7.79 -16.57
C VAL A 112 9.13 -6.46 -15.95
N GLY A 113 8.69 -6.16 -14.73
CA GLY A 113 9.07 -4.95 -14.00
C GLY A 113 10.58 -4.85 -13.71
N VAL A 114 11.22 -5.96 -13.31
CA VAL A 114 12.68 -5.98 -13.08
C VAL A 114 13.45 -5.86 -14.40
N LEU A 115 13.06 -6.63 -15.42
CA LEU A 115 13.70 -6.61 -16.75
C LEU A 115 13.44 -5.31 -17.51
N ALA A 116 12.38 -4.57 -17.17
CA ALA A 116 12.08 -3.25 -17.72
C ALA A 116 13.23 -2.27 -17.54
N LEU A 117 13.92 -2.32 -16.40
CA LEU A 117 15.04 -1.43 -16.08
C LEU A 117 16.17 -1.56 -17.10
N ALA A 118 16.41 -2.78 -17.61
CA ALA A 118 17.39 -3.07 -18.64
C ALA A 118 16.82 -3.03 -20.08
N GLY A 119 15.51 -2.85 -20.23
CA GLY A 119 14.79 -2.94 -21.51
C GLY A 119 15.30 -1.96 -22.58
N PRO A 120 15.33 -0.64 -22.28
CA PRO A 120 15.86 0.37 -23.20
C PRO A 120 17.31 0.08 -23.64
N PHE A 121 18.19 -0.23 -22.69
CA PHE A 121 19.60 -0.51 -22.96
C PHE A 121 19.79 -1.74 -23.86
N ARG A 122 19.00 -2.80 -23.63
CA ARG A 122 19.04 -4.01 -24.46
C ARG A 122 18.62 -3.72 -25.90
N ASP A 123 17.57 -2.94 -26.09
CA ASP A 123 17.06 -2.60 -27.42
C ASP A 123 18.00 -1.65 -28.16
N LEU A 124 18.62 -0.69 -27.46
CA LEU A 124 19.70 0.18 -27.96
C LEU A 124 20.91 -0.65 -28.42
N HIS A 125 21.37 -1.59 -27.60
CA HIS A 125 22.49 -2.47 -27.94
C HIS A 125 22.18 -3.36 -29.15
N LEU A 126 20.94 -3.85 -29.28
CA LEU A 126 20.51 -4.66 -30.43
C LEU A 126 20.51 -3.84 -31.74
N LEU A 127 20.06 -2.58 -31.69
CA LEU A 127 20.13 -1.65 -32.82
C LEU A 127 21.58 -1.35 -33.20
N GLY A 128 22.46 -1.15 -32.21
CA GLY A 128 23.89 -0.96 -32.42
C GLY A 128 24.55 -2.15 -33.13
N ARG A 129 24.18 -3.39 -32.78
CA ARG A 129 24.67 -4.60 -33.48
C ARG A 129 24.21 -4.71 -34.93
N LEU A 130 22.98 -4.27 -35.24
CA LEU A 130 22.47 -4.26 -36.61
C LEU A 130 23.17 -3.21 -37.48
N GLN A 131 23.54 -2.06 -36.89
CA GLN A 131 24.32 -1.01 -37.57
C GLN A 131 25.81 -1.38 -37.72
N ARG A 132 26.39 -2.11 -36.75
CA ARG A 132 27.78 -2.61 -36.80
C ARG A 132 28.04 -3.68 -37.86
N ARG A 133 27.01 -4.21 -38.53
CA ARG A 133 27.15 -5.07 -39.71
C ARG A 133 27.51 -4.29 -40.99
N GLN A 134 27.61 -2.97 -40.92
CA GLN A 134 28.28 -2.17 -41.95
C GLN A 134 29.79 -2.13 -41.67
N PRO A 135 30.66 -2.54 -42.60
CA PRO A 135 32.09 -2.61 -42.36
C PRO A 135 32.66 -1.19 -42.24
N GLY A 136 33.39 -0.90 -41.15
CA GLY A 136 34.28 0.27 -41.08
C GLY A 136 34.12 1.26 -39.90
N ARG A 137 33.81 0.85 -38.67
CA ARG A 137 33.70 1.83 -37.55
C ARG A 137 34.41 1.43 -36.25
N GLN A 138 35.74 1.51 -36.28
CA GLN A 138 36.69 1.36 -35.16
C GLN A 138 36.47 2.37 -34.01
N TRP A 139 35.81 3.50 -34.30
CA TRP A 139 35.51 4.57 -33.33
C TRP A 139 34.53 4.16 -32.22
N SER A 140 33.69 3.13 -32.43
CA SER A 140 32.68 2.76 -31.43
C SER A 140 33.25 2.09 -30.19
N ASP A 141 34.45 1.52 -30.30
CA ASP A 141 35.09 0.79 -29.20
C ASP A 141 35.85 1.76 -28.27
N TRP A 142 36.47 2.80 -28.83
CA TRP A 142 37.05 3.90 -28.05
C TRP A 142 36.01 4.68 -27.27
N VAL A 143 34.85 4.98 -27.89
CA VAL A 143 33.74 5.65 -27.20
C VAL A 143 33.24 4.81 -26.02
N ALA A 144 33.15 3.49 -26.16
CA ALA A 144 32.73 2.60 -25.07
C ALA A 144 33.76 2.53 -23.94
N LEU A 145 35.07 2.54 -24.27
CA LEU A 145 36.16 2.51 -23.29
C LEU A 145 36.25 3.81 -22.48
N LEU A 146 36.07 4.96 -23.13
CA LEU A 146 36.20 6.30 -22.50
C LEU A 146 34.92 6.78 -21.81
N ALA A 147 33.74 6.28 -22.20
CA ALA A 147 32.46 6.75 -21.64
C ALA A 147 32.34 6.54 -20.13
N LEU A 148 32.79 5.40 -19.60
CA LEU A 148 32.68 5.09 -18.18
C LEU A 148 33.60 5.97 -17.30
N PRO A 149 34.93 6.07 -17.56
CA PRO A 149 35.81 6.91 -16.74
C PRO A 149 35.51 8.40 -16.89
N LEU A 150 35.21 8.90 -18.10
CA LEU A 150 34.88 10.31 -18.30
C LEU A 150 33.50 10.66 -17.72
N GLY A 151 32.49 9.81 -17.93
CA GLY A 151 31.14 10.02 -17.41
C GLY A 151 31.08 9.90 -15.89
N GLY A 152 31.72 8.88 -15.31
CA GLY A 152 31.85 8.73 -13.87
C GLY A 152 32.68 9.85 -13.25
N GLY A 153 33.79 10.22 -13.87
CA GLY A 153 34.63 11.35 -13.44
C GLY A 153 33.87 12.68 -13.44
N ALA A 154 33.09 12.95 -14.49
CA ALA A 154 32.22 14.12 -14.57
C ALA A 154 31.14 14.13 -13.48
N LEU A 155 30.53 12.98 -13.19
CA LEU A 155 29.53 12.84 -12.11
C LEU A 155 30.14 13.13 -10.72
N PHE A 156 31.34 12.61 -10.44
CA PHE A 156 32.03 12.89 -9.18
C PHE A 156 32.49 14.35 -9.08
N LEU A 157 33.02 14.91 -10.16
CA LEU A 157 33.37 16.34 -10.24
C LEU A 157 32.16 17.24 -9.96
N TRP A 158 30.99 16.88 -10.48
CA TRP A 158 29.74 17.57 -10.19
C TRP A 158 29.37 17.49 -8.69
N PHE A 159 29.35 16.29 -8.10
CA PHE A 159 29.07 16.14 -6.66
C PHE A 159 30.05 16.93 -5.78
N PHE A 160 31.34 16.91 -6.13
CA PHE A 160 32.36 17.66 -5.40
C PHE A 160 32.23 19.17 -5.60
N SER A 161 31.77 19.63 -6.76
CA SER A 161 31.52 21.06 -7.00
C SER A 161 30.38 21.61 -6.15
N GLU A 162 29.34 20.81 -5.88
CA GLU A 162 28.22 21.20 -5.00
C GLU A 162 28.59 21.08 -3.52
N ALA A 163 29.30 20.01 -3.14
CA ALA A 163 29.71 19.80 -1.77
C ALA A 163 30.87 20.74 -1.32
N ASN A 164 31.63 21.29 -2.28
CA ASN A 164 32.81 22.10 -2.01
C ASN A 164 32.83 23.41 -2.83
N PRO A 165 32.63 24.58 -2.20
CA PRO A 165 32.56 25.86 -2.90
C PRO A 165 33.86 26.28 -3.59
N LEU A 166 35.03 25.73 -3.19
CA LEU A 166 36.30 25.99 -3.88
C LEU A 166 36.35 25.33 -5.26
N ILE A 167 35.85 24.09 -5.35
CA ILE A 167 35.77 23.35 -6.61
C ILE A 167 34.70 23.99 -7.51
N GLY A 168 33.56 24.37 -6.94
CA GLY A 168 32.51 25.10 -7.67
C GLY A 168 33.00 26.41 -8.31
N ARG A 169 33.76 27.24 -7.58
CA ARG A 169 34.35 28.48 -8.13
C ARG A 169 35.39 28.20 -9.21
N ALA A 170 36.26 27.21 -9.02
CA ALA A 170 37.28 26.84 -10.00
C ALA A 170 36.67 26.39 -11.34
N LEU A 171 35.59 25.60 -11.30
CA LEU A 171 34.86 25.17 -12.49
C LEU A 171 34.09 26.32 -13.15
N GLY A 172 33.58 27.27 -12.36
CA GLY A 172 32.94 28.49 -12.87
C GLY A 172 33.86 29.34 -13.75
N HIS A 173 35.16 29.44 -13.41
CA HIS A 173 36.16 30.13 -14.25
C HIS A 173 36.38 29.46 -15.60
N LEU A 174 36.15 28.14 -15.69
CA LEU A 174 36.26 27.36 -16.93
C LEU A 174 34.98 27.45 -17.79
N HIS A 175 33.98 28.25 -17.40
CA HIS A 175 32.66 28.34 -18.04
C HIS A 175 31.93 26.99 -18.17
N LEU A 176 32.31 25.98 -17.38
CA LEU A 176 31.58 24.72 -17.30
C LEU A 176 30.34 24.90 -16.41
N SER A 177 29.21 25.24 -17.03
CA SER A 177 27.92 25.26 -16.36
C SER A 177 27.38 23.83 -16.23
N TRP A 178 27.36 23.31 -15.00
CA TRP A 178 26.73 22.04 -14.68
C TRP A 178 25.21 22.17 -14.60
N PRO A 179 24.43 21.11 -14.90
CA PRO A 179 23.00 21.12 -14.69
C PRO A 179 22.68 21.29 -13.20
N ASN A 180 21.68 22.13 -12.90
CA ASN A 180 21.16 22.29 -11.55
C ASN A 180 20.61 20.96 -11.02
N PHE A 181 20.56 20.81 -9.70
CA PHE A 181 20.00 19.60 -9.06
C PHE A 181 18.58 19.28 -9.54
N ASP A 182 17.73 20.29 -9.73
CA ASP A 182 16.39 20.14 -10.32
C ASP A 182 16.43 19.52 -11.72
N THR A 183 17.35 19.97 -12.58
CA THR A 183 17.52 19.43 -13.92
C THR A 183 17.94 17.96 -13.88
N VAL A 184 18.80 17.57 -12.94
CA VAL A 184 19.19 16.17 -12.74
C VAL A 184 17.99 15.33 -12.27
N LEU A 185 17.22 15.81 -11.30
CA LEU A 185 15.99 15.15 -10.86
C LEU A 185 14.99 14.99 -12.00
N ARG A 186 14.84 15.98 -12.87
CA ARG A 186 13.97 15.93 -14.06
C ARG A 186 14.42 14.87 -15.05
N PHE A 187 15.71 14.75 -15.32
CA PHE A 187 16.26 13.68 -16.16
C PHE A 187 16.08 12.28 -15.54
N LEU A 188 16.28 12.15 -14.23
CA LEU A 188 16.01 10.90 -13.50
C LEU A 188 14.53 10.52 -13.57
N PHE A 189 13.64 11.50 -13.42
CA PHE A 189 12.20 11.33 -13.59
C PHE A 189 11.86 10.88 -15.02
N TRP A 190 12.42 11.51 -16.05
CA TRP A 190 12.23 11.09 -17.44
C TRP A 190 12.72 9.66 -17.68
N ALA A 191 13.87 9.29 -17.15
CA ALA A 191 14.40 7.93 -17.27
C ALA A 191 13.47 6.90 -16.58
N LEU A 192 12.96 7.22 -15.39
CA LEU A 192 12.00 6.37 -14.67
C LEU A 192 10.68 6.21 -15.44
N VAL A 193 10.08 7.30 -15.92
CA VAL A 193 8.84 7.25 -16.70
C VAL A 193 9.07 6.50 -18.01
N PHE A 194 10.17 6.80 -18.71
CA PHE A 194 10.51 6.14 -19.97
C PHE A 194 10.67 4.64 -19.80
N THR A 195 11.45 4.19 -18.81
CA THR A 195 11.65 2.76 -18.54
C THR A 195 10.33 2.05 -18.25
N MET A 196 9.47 2.66 -17.41
CA MET A 196 8.16 2.11 -17.06
C MET A 196 7.23 2.03 -18.28
N VAL A 197 7.12 3.11 -19.06
CA VAL A 197 6.30 3.18 -20.28
C VAL A 197 6.81 2.21 -21.35
N TRP A 198 8.12 2.17 -21.56
CA TRP A 198 8.78 1.31 -22.55
C TRP A 198 8.53 -0.17 -22.25
N ALA A 199 8.56 -0.56 -20.97
CA ALA A 199 8.29 -1.93 -20.54
C ALA A 199 6.93 -2.45 -21.00
N ILE A 200 5.90 -1.60 -20.95
CA ILE A 200 4.53 -1.98 -21.32
C ILE A 200 4.30 -1.83 -22.82
N ILE A 201 4.92 -0.85 -23.48
CA ILE A 201 4.86 -0.72 -24.95
C ILE A 201 5.59 -1.88 -25.64
N ARG A 202 6.68 -2.37 -25.04
CA ARG A 202 7.50 -3.44 -25.61
C ARG A 202 7.82 -4.49 -24.54
N PRO A 203 6.79 -5.25 -24.09
CA PRO A 203 6.99 -6.28 -23.08
C PRO A 203 8.00 -7.28 -23.60
N ALA A 204 8.99 -7.57 -22.77
CA ALA A 204 10.04 -8.47 -23.16
C ALA A 204 9.45 -9.88 -23.38
N ARG A 205 9.79 -10.49 -24.51
CA ARG A 205 9.30 -11.83 -24.86
C ARG A 205 10.06 -12.86 -24.03
N PHE A 206 9.44 -13.36 -22.99
CA PHE A 206 9.98 -14.44 -22.18
C PHE A 206 8.91 -15.50 -21.92
N HIS A 207 9.30 -16.75 -22.13
CA HIS A 207 8.48 -17.90 -21.80
C HIS A 207 8.97 -18.47 -20.48
N LEU A 208 8.34 -18.08 -19.37
CA LEU A 208 8.41 -18.88 -18.15
C LEU A 208 7.46 -20.07 -18.31
N THR A 209 8.02 -21.20 -18.73
CA THR A 209 7.41 -22.52 -18.56
C THR A 209 7.54 -22.91 -17.09
N MET A 210 6.62 -22.43 -16.27
CA MET A 210 6.49 -22.94 -14.91
C MET A 210 5.79 -24.31 -14.97
N ARG A 211 6.45 -25.33 -14.40
CA ARG A 211 5.79 -26.60 -14.08
C ARG A 211 4.65 -26.28 -13.11
N SER A 212 3.52 -26.97 -13.24
CA SER A 212 2.39 -26.83 -12.32
C SER A 212 2.87 -26.93 -10.87
N ALA A 213 2.29 -26.13 -9.96
CA ALA A 213 2.62 -26.16 -8.54
C ALA A 213 2.58 -27.60 -7.97
N ASP A 214 1.66 -28.41 -8.49
CA ASP A 214 1.51 -29.83 -8.18
C ASP A 214 2.79 -30.64 -8.46
N ALA A 215 3.52 -30.36 -9.54
CA ALA A 215 4.76 -31.07 -9.92
C ALA A 215 6.03 -30.59 -9.17
N ALA A 216 6.02 -29.38 -8.60
CA ALA A 216 7.08 -28.90 -7.73
C ALA A 216 6.93 -29.50 -6.31
N ILE A 217 5.71 -29.49 -5.78
CA ILE A 217 5.36 -30.05 -4.47
C ILE A 217 5.53 -31.58 -4.46
N ALA A 218 5.26 -32.26 -5.58
CA ALA A 218 5.46 -33.70 -5.74
C ALA A 218 6.91 -34.16 -5.50
N ARG A 219 7.91 -33.33 -5.84
CA ARG A 219 9.34 -33.68 -5.70
C ARG A 219 9.93 -33.41 -4.32
N ALA A 220 9.27 -32.59 -3.50
CA ALA A 220 9.91 -32.00 -2.32
C ALA A 220 9.76 -32.80 -1.01
N LEU A 221 8.91 -33.84 -0.95
CA LEU A 221 8.56 -34.47 0.33
C LEU A 221 8.51 -36.01 0.24
N PRO A 222 9.30 -36.74 1.05
CA PRO A 222 9.24 -38.20 1.16
C PRO A 222 7.94 -38.67 1.86
N GLY A 223 7.63 -39.96 1.68
CA GLY A 223 6.33 -40.59 1.97
C GLY A 223 5.82 -40.43 3.41
N ILE A 224 4.79 -39.60 3.57
CA ILE A 224 3.98 -39.49 4.79
C ILE A 224 2.99 -40.66 4.83
N SER A 225 2.77 -41.30 5.99
CA SER A 225 1.81 -42.41 6.10
C SER A 225 0.37 -41.91 6.25
N VAL A 226 -0.59 -42.66 5.68
CA VAL A 226 -2.04 -42.35 5.78
C VAL A 226 -2.50 -42.33 7.25
N GLY A 227 -1.94 -43.23 8.08
CA GLY A 227 -2.23 -43.30 9.52
C GLY A 227 -1.81 -42.04 10.28
N SER A 228 -0.60 -41.53 10.02
CA SER A 228 -0.12 -40.29 10.64
C SER A 228 -0.96 -39.07 10.26
N VAL A 229 -1.36 -38.97 8.99
CA VAL A 229 -2.26 -37.89 8.52
C VAL A 229 -3.63 -37.98 9.19
N THR A 230 -4.19 -39.18 9.29
CA THR A 230 -5.50 -39.41 9.92
C THR A 230 -5.47 -39.05 11.41
N LEU A 231 -4.43 -39.51 12.13
CA LEU A 231 -4.26 -39.20 13.55
C LEU A 231 -4.07 -37.69 13.78
N SER A 232 -3.26 -37.04 12.95
CA SER A 232 -3.05 -35.59 13.01
C SER A 232 -4.36 -34.83 12.80
N LEU A 233 -5.17 -35.23 11.82
CA LEU A 233 -6.46 -34.61 11.56
C LEU A 233 -7.46 -34.83 12.70
N LEU A 234 -7.45 -35.99 13.36
CA LEU A 234 -8.27 -36.23 14.55
C LEU A 234 -7.86 -35.30 15.69
N VAL A 235 -6.56 -35.24 15.99
CA VAL A 235 -6.01 -34.36 17.04
C VAL A 235 -6.31 -32.89 16.74
N PHE A 236 -6.12 -32.44 15.50
CA PHE A 236 -6.39 -31.06 15.11
C PHE A 236 -7.88 -30.73 15.20
N ASN A 237 -8.77 -31.62 14.73
CA ASN A 237 -10.21 -31.39 14.88
C ASN A 237 -10.62 -31.33 16.35
N ALA A 238 -10.04 -32.15 17.22
CA ALA A 238 -10.33 -32.12 18.65
C ALA A 238 -9.85 -30.81 19.32
N LEU A 239 -8.63 -30.36 19.03
CA LEU A 239 -8.09 -29.10 19.55
C LEU A 239 -8.90 -27.89 19.08
N PHE A 240 -9.28 -27.87 17.79
CA PHE A 240 -10.12 -26.80 17.26
C PHE A 240 -11.53 -26.86 17.83
N ALA A 241 -12.07 -28.04 18.12
CA ALA A 241 -13.40 -28.19 18.68
C ALA A 241 -13.43 -27.69 20.11
N LEU A 242 -12.36 -27.97 20.89
CA LEU A 242 -12.17 -27.39 22.20
C LEU A 242 -12.11 -25.86 22.14
N GLN A 243 -11.28 -25.30 21.26
CA GLN A 243 -11.17 -23.84 21.11
C GLN A 243 -12.51 -23.19 20.69
N ASN A 244 -13.19 -23.77 19.70
CA ASN A 244 -14.48 -23.29 19.23
C ASN A 244 -15.57 -23.42 20.31
N GLY A 245 -15.52 -24.49 21.12
CA GLY A 245 -16.38 -24.67 22.28
C GLY A 245 -16.15 -23.59 23.34
N LEU A 246 -14.89 -23.27 23.65
CA LEU A 246 -14.54 -22.17 24.53
C LEU A 246 -15.02 -20.82 23.97
N ASP A 247 -14.84 -20.56 22.66
CA ASP A 247 -15.34 -19.34 22.05
C ASP A 247 -16.87 -19.27 22.12
N LEU A 248 -17.59 -20.36 21.85
CA LEU A 248 -19.04 -20.39 21.96
C LEU A 248 -19.52 -20.13 23.40
N VAL A 249 -18.83 -20.68 24.39
CA VAL A 249 -19.19 -20.53 25.82
C VAL A 249 -18.81 -19.17 26.37
N PHE A 250 -17.68 -18.59 26.01
CA PHE A 250 -17.18 -17.35 26.62
C PHE A 250 -17.45 -16.10 25.77
N LEU A 251 -17.32 -16.20 24.44
CA LEU A 251 -17.49 -15.06 23.55
C LEU A 251 -18.95 -14.90 23.12
N TRP A 252 -19.59 -15.99 22.69
CA TRP A 252 -20.95 -15.92 22.15
C TRP A 252 -22.04 -15.86 23.24
N SER A 253 -21.71 -16.22 24.47
CA SER A 253 -22.63 -16.08 25.62
C SER A 253 -22.70 -14.65 26.19
N GLY A 254 -21.75 -13.78 25.82
CA GLY A 254 -21.59 -12.45 26.42
C GLY A 254 -21.05 -12.46 27.85
N ALA A 255 -20.43 -13.55 28.30
CA ALA A 255 -19.83 -13.63 29.64
C ALA A 255 -18.69 -12.61 29.81
N PRO A 256 -18.52 -12.01 31.01
CA PRO A 256 -17.43 -11.07 31.26
C PRO A 256 -16.07 -11.77 31.15
N LEU A 257 -15.09 -11.09 30.54
CA LEU A 257 -13.73 -11.59 30.47
C LEU A 257 -13.14 -11.76 31.89
N PRO A 258 -12.22 -12.71 32.10
CA PRO A 258 -11.44 -12.79 33.33
C PRO A 258 -10.79 -11.44 33.67
N ALA A 259 -10.71 -11.11 34.96
CA ALA A 259 -10.32 -9.78 35.44
C ALA A 259 -8.90 -9.34 35.02
N ASP A 260 -8.06 -10.27 34.58
CA ASP A 260 -6.68 -10.08 34.13
C ASP A 260 -6.52 -9.91 32.62
N VAL A 261 -7.59 -10.01 31.82
CA VAL A 261 -7.52 -9.95 30.35
C VAL A 261 -8.20 -8.70 29.80
N THR A 262 -7.42 -7.81 29.20
CA THR A 262 -7.97 -6.65 28.51
C THR A 262 -8.60 -7.05 27.17
N LEU A 263 -9.63 -6.32 26.74
CA LEU A 263 -10.28 -6.53 25.43
C LEU A 263 -9.29 -6.36 24.25
N ALA A 264 -8.31 -5.47 24.42
CA ALA A 264 -7.25 -5.25 23.44
C ALA A 264 -6.34 -6.47 23.32
N ASP A 265 -5.85 -6.99 24.44
CA ASP A 265 -5.01 -8.19 24.48
C ASP A 265 -5.75 -9.40 23.91
N TYR A 266 -7.02 -9.54 24.27
CA TYR A 266 -7.87 -10.63 23.78
C TYR A 266 -8.05 -10.59 22.26
N ALA A 267 -8.34 -9.42 21.68
CA ALA A 267 -8.49 -9.27 20.24
C ALA A 267 -7.16 -9.49 19.48
N HIS A 268 -6.04 -8.95 19.98
CA HIS A 268 -4.74 -9.05 19.29
C HIS A 268 -4.16 -10.46 19.36
N ARG A 269 -4.16 -11.09 20.53
CA ARG A 269 -3.68 -12.48 20.70
C ARG A 269 -4.51 -13.45 19.86
N GLY A 270 -5.83 -13.26 19.84
CA GLY A 270 -6.74 -14.03 19.00
C GLY A 270 -6.40 -13.91 17.51
N ALA A 271 -6.17 -12.70 17.01
CA ALA A 271 -5.86 -12.47 15.60
C ALA A 271 -4.52 -13.10 15.17
N TYR A 272 -3.45 -12.96 15.98
CA TYR A 272 -2.15 -13.54 15.67
C TYR A 272 -2.17 -15.06 15.64
N LEU A 273 -2.84 -15.68 16.62
CA LEU A 273 -2.96 -17.13 16.67
C LEU A 273 -3.76 -17.65 15.46
N LEU A 274 -4.79 -16.91 15.03
CA LEU A 274 -5.60 -17.28 13.88
C LEU A 274 -4.84 -17.24 12.55
N ILE A 275 -3.97 -16.24 12.36
CA ILE A 275 -3.08 -16.19 11.19
C ILE A 275 -2.17 -17.42 11.17
N ALA A 276 -1.53 -17.73 12.30
CA ALA A 276 -0.59 -18.84 12.39
C ALA A 276 -1.27 -20.19 12.13
N THR A 277 -2.43 -20.43 12.75
CA THR A 277 -3.18 -21.68 12.59
C THR A 277 -3.78 -21.82 11.19
N ALA A 278 -4.29 -20.75 10.59
CA ALA A 278 -4.79 -20.77 9.22
C ALA A 278 -3.67 -21.06 8.19
N LEU A 279 -2.48 -20.49 8.37
CA LEU A 279 -1.32 -20.76 7.51
C LEU A 279 -0.83 -22.20 7.65
N LEU A 280 -0.71 -22.70 8.88
CA LEU A 280 -0.32 -24.09 9.15
C LEU A 280 -1.35 -25.07 8.59
N ALA A 281 -2.64 -24.76 8.72
CA ALA A 281 -3.73 -25.55 8.18
C ALA A 281 -3.72 -25.57 6.65
N GLY A 282 -3.55 -24.41 6.01
CA GLY A 282 -3.40 -24.30 4.57
C GLY A 282 -2.21 -25.11 4.05
N LEU A 283 -1.05 -25.02 4.71
CA LEU A 283 0.14 -25.81 4.38
C LEU A 283 -0.12 -27.31 4.51
N PHE A 284 -0.72 -27.74 5.62
CA PHE A 284 -1.04 -29.15 5.85
C PHE A 284 -1.97 -29.70 4.77
N VAL A 285 -3.06 -28.98 4.44
CA VAL A 285 -4.02 -29.42 3.41
C VAL A 285 -3.37 -29.50 2.04
N LEU A 286 -2.54 -28.52 1.66
CA LEU A 286 -1.82 -28.53 0.39
C LEU A 286 -0.82 -29.69 0.28
N VAL A 287 -0.17 -30.06 1.40
CA VAL A 287 0.81 -31.14 1.43
C VAL A 287 0.14 -32.52 1.50
N ALA A 288 -0.90 -32.68 2.33
CA ALA A 288 -1.51 -33.97 2.65
C ALA A 288 -2.64 -34.39 1.68
N LEU A 289 -3.37 -33.44 1.07
CA LEU A 289 -4.49 -33.73 0.15
C LEU A 289 -4.17 -33.38 -1.30
N ARG A 290 -3.03 -33.89 -1.77
CA ARG A 290 -2.60 -33.80 -3.17
C ARG A 290 -3.59 -34.55 -4.09
N PRO A 291 -4.07 -33.93 -5.18
CA PRO A 291 -4.88 -34.63 -6.18
C PRO A 291 -4.14 -35.85 -6.75
N GLY A 292 -4.83 -36.98 -6.89
CA GLY A 292 -4.27 -38.21 -7.43
C GLY A 292 -3.54 -39.11 -6.42
N THR A 293 -3.49 -38.74 -5.14
CA THR A 293 -2.99 -39.64 -4.07
C THR A 293 -4.11 -40.53 -3.52
N PRO A 294 -3.81 -41.74 -3.02
CA PRO A 294 -4.77 -42.59 -2.30
C PRO A 294 -5.42 -41.88 -1.10
N MET A 295 -4.70 -40.93 -0.49
CA MET A 295 -5.17 -40.09 0.62
C MET A 295 -6.31 -39.17 0.20
N ALA A 296 -6.24 -38.58 -1.00
CA ALA A 296 -7.29 -37.71 -1.54
C ALA A 296 -8.56 -38.47 -1.94
N GLN A 297 -8.48 -39.79 -2.14
CA GLN A 297 -9.62 -40.63 -2.50
C GLN A 297 -10.37 -41.17 -1.28
N ASN A 298 -9.78 -41.12 -0.07
CA ASN A 298 -10.41 -41.62 1.14
C ASN A 298 -11.52 -40.66 1.64
N PRO A 299 -12.80 -41.09 1.66
CA PRO A 299 -13.92 -40.23 2.05
C PRO A 299 -13.83 -39.77 3.52
N ARG A 300 -13.27 -40.59 4.41
CA ARG A 300 -13.10 -40.24 5.83
C ARG A 300 -12.12 -39.09 6.02
N LEU A 301 -10.99 -39.11 5.30
CA LEU A 301 -10.01 -38.03 5.34
C LEU A 301 -10.59 -36.73 4.77
N ARG A 302 -11.34 -36.81 3.66
CA ARG A 302 -12.04 -35.65 3.10
C ARG A 302 -13.05 -35.07 4.09
N ALA A 303 -13.79 -35.91 4.81
CA ALA A 303 -14.72 -35.48 5.85
C ALA A 303 -13.99 -34.80 7.02
N LEU A 304 -12.92 -35.40 7.55
CA LEU A 304 -12.12 -34.81 8.64
C LEU A 304 -11.51 -33.46 8.26
N VAL A 305 -11.05 -33.31 7.02
CA VAL A 305 -10.52 -32.03 6.51
C VAL A 305 -11.64 -31.02 6.32
N SER A 306 -12.79 -31.43 5.79
CA SER A 306 -13.94 -30.54 5.61
C SER A 306 -14.46 -30.03 6.95
N LEU A 307 -14.54 -30.91 7.95
CA LEU A 307 -14.87 -30.56 9.33
C LEU A 307 -13.84 -29.55 9.87
N TRP A 308 -12.55 -29.81 9.69
CA TRP A 308 -11.51 -28.90 10.17
C TRP A 308 -11.57 -27.53 9.50
N ILE A 309 -11.84 -27.47 8.19
CA ILE A 309 -12.04 -26.20 7.47
C ILE A 309 -13.25 -25.46 8.03
N ALA A 310 -14.37 -26.15 8.27
CA ALA A 310 -15.56 -25.55 8.86
C ALA A 310 -15.27 -24.98 10.27
N GLN A 311 -14.49 -25.70 11.07
CA GLN A 311 -14.01 -25.23 12.37
C GLN A 311 -13.10 -24.00 12.26
N ASN A 312 -12.25 -23.90 11.24
CA ASN A 312 -11.44 -22.71 10.98
C ASN A 312 -12.30 -21.51 10.57
N ILE A 313 -13.34 -21.72 9.77
CA ILE A 313 -14.30 -20.65 9.43
C ILE A 313 -15.00 -20.14 10.70
N LEU A 314 -15.38 -21.03 11.62
CA LEU A 314 -15.95 -20.64 12.91
C LEU A 314 -14.95 -19.80 13.73
N LEU A 315 -13.67 -20.21 13.80
CA LEU A 315 -12.63 -19.42 14.46
C LEU A 315 -12.44 -18.04 13.85
N VAL A 316 -12.50 -17.93 12.52
CA VAL A 316 -12.43 -16.63 11.82
C VAL A 316 -13.62 -15.78 12.24
N ALA A 317 -14.83 -16.34 12.28
CA ALA A 317 -16.02 -15.65 12.74
C ALA A 317 -15.88 -15.17 14.20
N SER A 318 -15.38 -16.02 15.11
CA SER A 318 -15.08 -15.64 16.50
C SER A 318 -14.07 -14.49 16.57
N SER A 319 -13.03 -14.48 15.73
CA SER A 319 -12.04 -13.39 15.72
C SER A 319 -12.59 -12.09 15.11
N MET A 320 -13.49 -12.19 14.12
CA MET A 320 -14.26 -11.04 13.63
C MET A 320 -15.14 -10.47 14.73
N LEU A 321 -15.83 -11.32 15.50
CA LEU A 321 -16.65 -10.91 16.64
C LEU A 321 -15.82 -10.19 17.71
N ARG A 322 -14.67 -10.74 18.13
CA ARG A 322 -13.73 -10.05 19.04
C ARG A 322 -13.32 -8.67 18.52
N THR A 323 -13.07 -8.56 17.22
CA THR A 323 -12.70 -7.28 16.60
C THR A 323 -13.88 -6.31 16.58
N ILE A 324 -15.11 -6.80 16.39
CA ILE A 324 -16.34 -6.01 16.47
C ILE A 324 -16.57 -5.52 17.90
N ASP A 325 -16.42 -6.36 18.93
CA ASP A 325 -16.52 -5.96 20.33
C ASP A 325 -15.46 -4.91 20.67
N TYR A 326 -14.25 -5.08 20.14
CA TYR A 326 -13.17 -4.09 20.27
C TYR A 326 -13.52 -2.75 19.61
N VAL A 327 -14.18 -2.78 18.44
CA VAL A 327 -14.69 -1.57 17.77
C VAL A 327 -15.81 -0.91 18.58
N GLN A 328 -16.71 -1.71 19.17
CA GLN A 328 -17.78 -1.19 20.03
C GLN A 328 -17.24 -0.52 21.29
N ALA A 329 -16.12 -1.00 21.84
CA ALA A 329 -15.50 -0.39 23.02
C ALA A 329 -14.56 0.80 22.71
N TYR A 330 -13.86 0.78 21.55
CA TYR A 330 -12.77 1.73 21.25
C TYR A 330 -12.92 2.48 19.92
N SER A 331 -14.12 2.53 19.33
CA SER A 331 -14.42 3.12 18.02
C SER A 331 -13.89 2.33 16.81
N LEU A 332 -14.36 2.64 15.61
CA LEU A 332 -13.87 2.07 14.36
C LEU A 332 -12.67 2.85 13.83
N THR A 333 -11.60 2.14 13.47
CA THR A 333 -10.44 2.69 12.77
C THR A 333 -10.29 2.08 11.38
N VAL A 334 -9.56 2.75 10.48
CA VAL A 334 -9.24 2.21 9.14
C VAL A 334 -8.54 0.85 9.25
N LEU A 335 -7.65 0.67 10.24
CA LEU A 335 -6.95 -0.60 10.46
C LEU A 335 -7.88 -1.71 10.92
N ARG A 336 -8.79 -1.45 11.86
CA ARG A 336 -9.78 -2.44 12.33
C ARG A 336 -10.74 -2.84 11.20
N LEU A 337 -11.18 -1.86 10.38
CA LEU A 337 -11.99 -2.13 9.21
C LEU A 337 -11.23 -2.97 8.17
N SER A 338 -9.97 -2.62 7.90
CA SER A 338 -9.10 -3.38 6.98
C SER A 338 -8.86 -4.81 7.48
N ALA A 339 -8.70 -5.01 8.79
CA ALA A 339 -8.56 -6.32 9.40
C ALA A 339 -9.83 -7.18 9.24
N LEU A 340 -11.03 -6.59 9.42
CA LEU A 340 -12.30 -7.27 9.16
C LEU A 340 -12.45 -7.70 7.69
N LEU A 341 -12.09 -6.83 6.75
CA LEU A 341 -12.11 -7.14 5.31
C LEU A 341 -11.10 -8.24 4.96
N TRP A 342 -9.92 -8.22 5.58
CA TRP A 342 -8.92 -9.26 5.42
C TRP A 342 -9.38 -10.61 5.99
N MET A 343 -9.98 -10.64 7.18
CA MET A 343 -10.55 -11.87 7.77
C MET A 343 -11.68 -12.44 6.89
N LEU A 344 -12.52 -11.58 6.31
CA LEU A 344 -13.51 -12.01 5.32
C LEU A 344 -12.85 -12.68 4.10
N LEU A 345 -11.75 -12.12 3.59
CA LEU A 345 -11.00 -12.72 2.49
C LEU A 345 -10.42 -14.10 2.87
N VAL A 346 -9.93 -14.26 4.11
CA VAL A 346 -9.46 -15.55 4.63
C VAL A 346 -10.62 -16.57 4.70
N ALA A 347 -11.78 -16.18 5.20
CA ALA A 347 -12.96 -17.03 5.24
C ALA A 347 -13.38 -17.50 3.83
N ILE A 348 -13.36 -16.59 2.84
CA ILE A 348 -13.60 -16.93 1.43
C ILE A 348 -12.54 -17.91 0.92
N GLY A 349 -11.26 -17.70 1.24
CA GLY A 349 -10.18 -18.60 0.86
C GLY A 349 -10.36 -20.02 1.39
N LEU A 350 -10.73 -20.15 2.68
CA LEU A 350 -11.07 -21.43 3.31
C LEU A 350 -12.27 -22.11 2.65
N LEU A 351 -13.32 -21.35 2.35
CA LEU A 351 -14.48 -21.85 1.62
C LEU A 351 -14.10 -22.36 0.22
N LEU A 352 -13.25 -21.63 -0.51
CA LEU A 352 -12.75 -22.05 -1.82
C LEU A 352 -11.91 -23.33 -1.74
N ILE A 353 -11.13 -23.53 -0.66
CA ILE A 353 -10.42 -24.79 -0.42
C ILE A 353 -11.41 -25.93 -0.24
N CYS A 354 -12.49 -25.74 0.54
CA CYS A 354 -13.54 -26.74 0.71
C CYS A 354 -14.21 -27.07 -0.63
N LEU A 355 -14.59 -26.06 -1.42
CA LEU A 355 -15.18 -26.24 -2.74
C LEU A 355 -14.24 -26.97 -3.71
N ARG A 356 -12.94 -26.67 -3.66
CA ARG A 356 -11.92 -27.41 -4.43
C ARG A 356 -11.90 -28.88 -4.01
N LEU A 357 -11.88 -29.15 -2.70
CA LEU A 357 -11.82 -30.49 -2.15
C LEU A 357 -13.05 -31.31 -2.52
N LEU A 358 -14.25 -30.74 -2.44
CA LEU A 358 -15.50 -31.43 -2.75
C LEU A 358 -15.69 -31.62 -4.27
N GLY A 359 -15.38 -30.59 -5.06
CA GLY A 359 -15.54 -30.60 -6.52
C GLY A 359 -14.33 -31.11 -7.33
N SER A 360 -13.32 -31.68 -6.68
CA SER A 360 -12.08 -32.20 -7.30
C SER A 360 -11.42 -31.21 -8.28
N ARG A 361 -11.45 -29.90 -7.96
CA ARG A 361 -10.91 -28.85 -8.83
C ARG A 361 -9.38 -28.80 -8.78
N SER A 362 -8.76 -28.27 -9.84
CA SER A 362 -7.30 -28.11 -9.90
C SER A 362 -6.79 -27.07 -8.90
N THR A 363 -5.51 -27.15 -8.54
CA THR A 363 -4.83 -26.13 -7.72
C THR A 363 -4.84 -24.76 -8.41
N GLY A 364 -4.70 -24.73 -9.74
CA GLY A 364 -4.79 -23.51 -10.52
C GLY A 364 -6.12 -22.78 -10.43
N TRP A 365 -7.23 -23.53 -10.41
CA TRP A 365 -8.57 -22.96 -10.17
C TRP A 365 -8.65 -22.24 -8.81
N LEU A 366 -8.10 -22.83 -7.75
CA LEU A 366 -8.10 -22.24 -6.41
C LEU A 366 -7.26 -20.97 -6.34
N ILE A 367 -6.08 -20.97 -6.98
CA ILE A 367 -5.21 -19.78 -7.07
C ILE A 367 -5.93 -18.65 -7.79
N ASN A 368 -6.58 -18.95 -8.92
CA ASN A 368 -7.32 -17.97 -9.71
C ASN A 368 -8.56 -17.45 -8.98
N ALA A 369 -9.30 -18.31 -8.28
CA ALA A 369 -10.47 -17.91 -7.49
C ALA A 369 -10.08 -17.01 -6.31
N ASN A 370 -9.00 -17.33 -5.60
CA ASN A 370 -8.48 -16.46 -4.52
C ASN A 370 -7.96 -15.12 -5.06
N ALA A 371 -7.23 -15.14 -6.18
CA ALA A 371 -6.77 -13.90 -6.81
C ALA A 371 -7.93 -13.03 -7.29
N LEU A 372 -9.02 -13.64 -7.78
CA LEU A 372 -10.24 -12.92 -8.14
C LEU A 372 -10.91 -12.32 -6.91
N ALA A 373 -11.08 -13.08 -5.82
CA ALA A 373 -11.66 -12.58 -4.57
C ALA A 373 -10.85 -11.40 -3.99
N ALA A 374 -9.52 -11.54 -3.94
CA ALA A 374 -8.61 -10.49 -3.49
C ALA A 374 -8.67 -9.27 -4.43
N GLY A 375 -8.65 -9.50 -5.74
CA GLY A 375 -8.77 -8.44 -6.75
C GLY A 375 -10.06 -7.65 -6.60
N LEU A 376 -11.20 -8.32 -6.47
CA LEU A 376 -12.51 -7.68 -6.26
C LEU A 376 -12.54 -6.84 -4.98
N LEU A 377 -12.01 -7.38 -3.87
CA LEU A 377 -11.93 -6.64 -2.61
C LEU A 377 -11.06 -5.39 -2.75
N LEU A 378 -9.89 -5.50 -3.37
CA LEU A 378 -9.00 -4.36 -3.62
C LEU A 378 -9.63 -3.32 -4.57
N CYS A 379 -10.38 -3.76 -5.59
CA CYS A 379 -11.18 -2.86 -6.44
C CYS A 379 -12.18 -2.07 -5.59
N ILE A 380 -12.93 -2.73 -4.70
CA ILE A 380 -13.89 -2.06 -3.81
C ILE A 380 -13.16 -1.06 -2.90
N CYS A 381 -12.04 -1.45 -2.28
CA CYS A 381 -11.24 -0.57 -1.42
C CYS A 381 -10.60 0.61 -2.16
N SER A 382 -10.39 0.50 -3.48
CA SER A 382 -9.91 1.64 -4.29
C SER A 382 -11.01 2.68 -4.53
N ILE A 383 -12.26 2.23 -4.62
CA ILE A 383 -13.43 3.10 -4.87
C ILE A 383 -13.94 3.70 -3.55
N VAL A 384 -14.07 2.89 -2.50
CA VAL A 384 -14.65 3.27 -1.22
C VAL A 384 -13.61 3.91 -0.31
N ASP A 385 -13.88 5.12 0.20
CA ASP A 385 -13.06 5.73 1.23
C ASP A 385 -13.33 5.07 2.60
N LEU A 386 -12.42 4.19 3.02
CA LEU A 386 -12.48 3.50 4.32
C LEU A 386 -12.40 4.45 5.52
N GLY A 387 -11.73 5.60 5.38
CA GLY A 387 -11.67 6.65 6.40
C GLY A 387 -13.03 7.33 6.59
N GLU A 388 -13.73 7.62 5.50
CA GLU A 388 -15.08 8.20 5.55
C GLU A 388 -16.10 7.19 6.11
N VAL A 389 -15.95 5.89 5.81
CA VAL A 389 -16.75 4.82 6.44
C VAL A 389 -16.50 4.77 7.96
N ALA A 390 -15.24 4.80 8.39
CA ALA A 390 -14.89 4.80 9.81
C ALA A 390 -15.42 6.04 10.53
N ALA A 391 -15.25 7.23 9.95
CA ALA A 391 -15.74 8.48 10.52
C ALA A 391 -17.28 8.50 10.64
N ARG A 392 -18.01 8.07 9.60
CA ARG A 392 -19.49 7.96 9.65
C ARG A 392 -19.97 6.97 10.68
N TRP A 393 -19.27 5.86 10.87
CA TRP A 393 -19.62 4.90 11.90
C TRP A 393 -19.39 5.50 13.29
N ASN A 394 -18.24 6.11 13.53
CA ASN A 394 -17.87 6.70 14.84
C ASN A 394 -18.84 7.81 15.24
N VAL A 395 -19.15 8.73 14.33
CA VAL A 395 -20.07 9.84 14.60
C VAL A 395 -21.47 9.35 14.97
N ARG A 396 -21.98 8.30 14.28
CA ARG A 396 -23.31 7.75 14.54
C ARG A 396 -23.40 6.95 15.84
N HIS A 397 -22.31 6.32 16.28
CA HIS A 397 -22.29 5.48 17.48
C HIS A 397 -21.73 6.20 18.71
N ALA A 398 -21.25 7.42 18.56
CA ALA A 398 -20.71 8.21 19.66
C ALA A 398 -21.73 8.45 20.77
N ARG A 399 -21.28 8.34 22.02
CA ARG A 399 -22.11 8.58 23.20
C ARG A 399 -22.70 10.00 23.21
N GLU A 400 -21.92 10.97 22.78
CA GLU A 400 -22.31 12.38 22.70
C GLU A 400 -23.40 12.64 21.65
N ALA A 401 -23.52 11.76 20.67
CA ALA A 401 -24.58 11.79 19.65
C ALA A 401 -25.82 10.95 20.04
N GLY A 402 -25.85 10.40 21.27
CA GLY A 402 -26.93 9.52 21.75
C GLY A 402 -26.75 8.05 21.38
N GLY A 403 -25.58 7.66 20.86
CA GLY A 403 -25.23 6.26 20.58
C GLY A 403 -24.80 5.48 21.83
N SER A 404 -24.71 4.17 21.69
CA SER A 404 -24.27 3.25 22.76
C SER A 404 -22.75 3.03 22.80
N GLY A 405 -21.99 3.65 21.88
CA GLY A 405 -20.55 3.49 21.77
C GLY A 405 -19.75 4.40 22.72
N PRO A 406 -18.43 4.47 22.53
CA PRO A 406 -17.54 5.27 23.39
C PRO A 406 -17.64 6.77 23.08
N TRP A 407 -16.92 7.56 23.87
CA TRP A 407 -16.71 8.98 23.59
C TRP A 407 -16.02 9.18 22.23
N LEU A 408 -16.46 10.19 21.49
CA LEU A 408 -15.97 10.44 20.13
C LEU A 408 -14.52 10.95 20.15
N ASP A 409 -13.63 10.20 19.51
CA ASP A 409 -12.25 10.65 19.30
C ASP A 409 -12.15 11.66 18.15
N LEU A 410 -12.24 12.94 18.51
CA LEU A 410 -12.08 14.06 17.58
C LEU A 410 -10.64 14.22 17.08
N CYS A 411 -9.62 13.75 17.82
CA CYS A 411 -8.23 13.76 17.33
C CYS A 411 -8.07 12.77 16.17
N TYR A 412 -8.69 11.60 16.25
CA TYR A 412 -8.72 10.63 15.16
C TYR A 412 -9.43 11.21 13.93
N LEU A 413 -10.60 11.85 14.10
CA LEU A 413 -11.29 12.51 12.98
C LEU A 413 -10.47 13.64 12.35
N ASN A 414 -9.77 14.44 13.16
CA ASN A 414 -8.84 15.47 12.68
C ASN A 414 -7.70 14.85 11.85
N ARG A 415 -7.15 13.70 12.26
CA ARG A 415 -6.10 12.99 11.50
C ARG A 415 -6.59 12.35 10.20
N LEU A 416 -7.86 11.94 10.13
CA LEU A 416 -8.46 11.44 8.89
C LEU A 416 -8.57 12.52 7.80
N GLY A 417 -8.52 13.80 8.18
CA GLY A 417 -8.50 14.92 7.25
C GLY A 417 -9.76 14.95 6.36
N PRO A 418 -9.63 15.08 5.02
CA PRO A 418 -10.77 15.25 4.11
C PRO A 418 -11.85 14.18 4.24
N SER A 419 -11.48 12.93 4.58
CA SER A 419 -12.41 11.81 4.75
C SER A 419 -13.40 12.01 5.90
N ALA A 420 -13.03 12.79 6.92
CA ALA A 420 -13.90 13.10 8.06
C ALA A 420 -14.76 14.36 7.85
N LEU A 421 -14.54 15.15 6.78
CA LEU A 421 -15.20 16.44 6.59
C LEU A 421 -16.73 16.34 6.51
N ARG A 422 -17.26 15.35 5.78
CA ARG A 422 -18.70 15.13 5.66
C ARG A 422 -19.33 14.71 7.00
N PRO A 423 -18.83 13.65 7.68
CA PRO A 423 -19.36 13.26 8.99
C PRO A 423 -19.28 14.37 10.05
N LEU A 424 -18.19 15.14 10.05
CA LEU A 424 -18.02 16.28 10.95
C LEU A 424 -19.01 17.41 10.64
N THR A 425 -19.32 17.64 9.37
CA THR A 425 -20.33 18.63 8.96
C THR A 425 -21.72 18.20 9.40
N GLU A 426 -22.08 16.93 9.18
CA GLU A 426 -23.37 16.37 9.63
C GLU A 426 -23.50 16.46 11.16
N LEU A 427 -22.44 16.12 11.91
CA LEU A 427 -22.44 16.23 13.38
C LEU A 427 -22.50 17.67 13.86
N ALA A 428 -21.81 18.60 13.19
CA ALA A 428 -21.83 20.01 13.56
C ALA A 428 -23.21 20.67 13.40
N LEU A 429 -24.07 20.11 12.55
CA LEU A 429 -25.46 20.58 12.36
C LEU A 429 -26.40 20.11 13.45
N THR A 430 -26.14 18.95 14.05
CA THR A 430 -27.02 18.34 15.07
C THR A 430 -26.54 18.60 16.51
N THR A 431 -25.30 19.04 16.69
CA THR A 431 -24.72 19.31 18.01
C THR A 431 -25.23 20.62 18.62
N ARG A 432 -25.43 20.61 19.94
CA ARG A 432 -25.84 21.76 20.74
C ARG A 432 -24.71 22.78 20.87
N ASP A 433 -25.02 24.00 21.32
CA ASP A 433 -24.00 25.02 21.62
C ASP A 433 -23.34 24.81 23.00
N ASP A 434 -22.72 23.64 23.19
CA ASP A 434 -21.99 23.27 24.39
C ASP A 434 -20.48 23.12 24.12
N ALA A 435 -19.72 22.70 25.13
CA ALA A 435 -18.28 22.49 25.01
C ALA A 435 -17.93 21.45 23.92
N PHE A 436 -18.74 20.42 23.76
CA PHE A 436 -18.53 19.39 22.74
C PHE A 436 -18.85 19.92 21.34
N GLY A 437 -19.98 20.59 21.15
CA GLY A 437 -20.34 21.23 19.88
C GLY A 437 -19.28 22.25 19.42
N ASN A 438 -18.71 23.03 20.35
CA ASN A 438 -17.60 23.93 20.05
C ASN A 438 -16.33 23.17 19.58
N ARG A 439 -15.99 22.04 20.21
CA ARG A 439 -14.88 21.17 19.81
C ARG A 439 -15.10 20.60 18.41
N VAL A 440 -16.30 20.08 18.13
CA VAL A 440 -16.70 19.57 16.81
C VAL A 440 -16.58 20.64 15.72
N ARG A 441 -17.14 21.83 15.96
CA ARG A 441 -17.07 22.97 15.02
C ARG A 441 -15.63 23.36 14.74
N PHE A 442 -14.77 23.40 15.75
CA PHE A 442 -13.35 23.70 15.57
C PHE A 442 -12.64 22.67 14.70
N VAL A 443 -12.79 21.37 15.03
CA VAL A 443 -12.15 20.30 14.25
C VAL A 443 -12.67 20.27 12.82
N ARG A 444 -13.98 20.45 12.62
CA ARG A 444 -14.59 20.59 11.29
C ARG A 444 -14.01 21.76 10.51
N GLN A 445 -13.88 22.94 11.13
CA GLN A 445 -13.32 24.13 10.49
C GLN A 445 -11.85 23.92 10.11
N LYS A 446 -11.04 23.36 11.02
CA LYS A 446 -9.65 23.03 10.75
C LYS A 446 -9.50 22.06 9.57
N VAL A 447 -10.31 20.99 9.53
CA VAL A 447 -10.31 20.03 8.42
C VAL A 447 -10.78 20.68 7.12
N LEU A 448 -11.78 21.58 7.18
CA LEU A 448 -12.27 22.33 6.03
C LEU A 448 -11.18 23.24 5.45
N GLU A 449 -10.52 24.04 6.29
CA GLU A 449 -9.42 24.94 5.92
C GLU A 449 -8.25 24.16 5.31
N GLN A 450 -7.79 23.11 5.99
CA GLN A 450 -6.76 22.21 5.47
C GLN A 450 -7.15 21.62 4.10
N THR A 451 -8.41 21.20 3.94
CA THR A 451 -8.88 20.66 2.67
C THR A 451 -8.90 21.74 1.59
N LEU A 452 -9.34 22.97 1.89
CA LEU A 452 -9.33 24.10 0.96
C LEU A 452 -7.92 24.49 0.53
N ASP A 453 -6.98 24.56 1.47
CA ASP A 453 -5.59 24.95 1.19
C ASP A 453 -4.90 23.89 0.33
N ASN A 454 -5.06 22.60 0.70
CA ASN A 454 -4.60 21.47 -0.10
C ASN A 454 -5.16 21.51 -1.53
N GLN A 455 -6.42 21.90 -1.67
CA GLN A 455 -7.10 21.99 -2.96
C GLN A 455 -6.63 23.15 -3.84
N LYS A 456 -6.07 24.21 -3.24
CA LYS A 456 -5.51 25.37 -3.96
C LYS A 456 -4.06 25.15 -4.40
N GLN A 457 -3.30 24.32 -3.69
CA GLN A 457 -1.84 24.26 -3.85
C GLN A 457 -1.36 22.99 -4.56
N VAL A 458 -1.61 21.79 -4.04
CA VAL A 458 -0.87 20.56 -4.43
C VAL A 458 -1.78 19.35 -4.72
N SER A 459 -3.02 19.33 -4.20
CA SER A 459 -3.84 18.12 -4.24
C SER A 459 -5.30 18.37 -4.61
N TRP A 460 -5.51 19.15 -5.68
CA TRP A 460 -6.85 19.33 -6.24
C TRP A 460 -7.47 18.00 -6.74
N SER A 461 -8.39 17.38 -6.00
CA SER A 461 -9.12 16.18 -6.43
C SER A 461 -10.64 16.40 -6.58
N TRP A 462 -11.28 15.72 -7.52
CA TRP A 462 -12.74 15.82 -7.71
C TRP A 462 -13.52 15.34 -6.49
N ARG A 463 -13.00 14.32 -5.80
CA ARG A 463 -13.59 13.82 -4.55
C ARG A 463 -13.63 14.91 -3.49
N ASN A 464 -12.52 15.62 -3.28
CA ASN A 464 -12.45 16.71 -2.31
C ASN A 464 -13.29 17.91 -2.72
N GLN A 465 -13.36 18.24 -4.02
CA GLN A 465 -14.27 19.27 -4.51
C GLN A 465 -15.74 18.95 -4.15
N ARG A 466 -16.20 17.70 -4.33
CA ARG A 466 -17.55 17.27 -3.91
C ARG A 466 -17.74 17.24 -2.40
N ARG A 467 -16.68 17.11 -1.61
CA ARG A 467 -16.75 17.21 -0.14
C ARG A 467 -16.89 18.67 0.28
N LEU A 468 -16.07 19.54 -0.28
CA LEU A 468 -16.09 20.98 -0.06
C LEU A 468 -17.42 21.61 -0.47
N ALA A 469 -17.98 21.24 -1.63
CA ALA A 469 -19.26 21.76 -2.08
C ALA A 469 -20.40 21.44 -1.09
N ARG A 470 -20.44 20.22 -0.55
CA ARG A 470 -21.43 19.83 0.47
C ARG A 470 -21.15 20.45 1.85
N ALA A 471 -19.88 20.58 2.21
CA ALA A 471 -19.51 21.20 3.49
C ALA A 471 -19.76 22.71 3.49
N GLY A 472 -19.54 23.38 2.35
CA GLY A 472 -19.70 24.83 2.19
C GLY A 472 -21.16 25.27 2.07
N SER A 473 -22.08 24.41 1.63
CA SER A 473 -23.52 24.72 1.64
C SER A 473 -24.14 24.71 3.03
N ALA A 474 -23.44 24.19 4.05
CA ALA A 474 -23.94 24.10 5.41
C ALA A 474 -23.56 25.37 6.22
N THR A 475 -24.57 26.15 6.61
CA THR A 475 -24.41 27.29 7.52
C THR A 475 -24.25 26.79 8.95
N ILE A 476 -23.00 26.73 9.43
CA ILE A 476 -22.67 26.25 10.78
C ILE A 476 -22.02 27.41 11.55
N PRO A 477 -22.43 27.69 12.80
CA PRO A 477 -21.81 28.72 13.62
C PRO A 477 -20.29 28.48 13.78
N ALA A 478 -19.53 29.56 13.89
CA ALA A 478 -18.09 29.46 14.14
C ALA A 478 -17.82 28.81 15.51
N ALA A 479 -16.66 28.16 15.63
CA ALA A 479 -16.15 27.74 16.92
C ALA A 479 -15.83 28.97 17.79
N ARG A 480 -15.94 28.83 19.12
CA ARG A 480 -15.63 29.94 20.04
C ARG A 480 -14.16 30.35 19.91
N PRO A 481 -13.81 31.64 20.06
CA PRO A 481 -12.42 32.07 19.99
C PRO A 481 -11.59 31.44 21.12
N VAL A 482 -10.29 31.30 20.90
CA VAL A 482 -9.36 30.82 21.93
C VAL A 482 -9.06 31.97 22.89
N PRO A 483 -9.26 31.81 24.21
CA PRO A 483 -8.89 32.82 25.19
C PRO A 483 -7.40 33.17 25.16
N ALA A 484 -7.05 34.40 25.54
CA ALA A 484 -5.67 34.84 25.62
C ALA A 484 -4.83 33.90 26.52
N GLY A 485 -3.67 33.47 26.02
CA GLY A 485 -2.79 32.53 26.72
C GLY A 485 -3.17 31.06 26.62
N ALA A 486 -4.33 30.69 26.06
CA ALA A 486 -4.72 29.30 25.84
C ALA A 486 -4.39 28.81 24.41
N PHE A 487 -4.37 27.50 24.21
CA PHE A 487 -4.26 26.87 22.88
C PHE A 487 -5.27 25.75 22.69
N ARG A 488 -5.50 25.31 21.44
CA ARG A 488 -6.39 24.19 21.14
C ARG A 488 -5.65 22.89 20.89
N ALA A 489 -6.09 21.82 21.54
CA ALA A 489 -5.62 20.46 21.29
C ALA A 489 -6.18 19.87 19.98
N CYS A 490 -5.73 18.66 19.63
CA CYS A 490 -6.13 17.99 18.38
C CYS A 490 -7.64 17.68 18.28
N ASP A 491 -8.30 17.55 19.42
CA ASP A 491 -9.73 17.34 19.61
C ASP A 491 -10.52 18.65 19.75
N GLY A 492 -9.84 19.80 19.63
CA GLY A 492 -10.41 21.12 19.80
C GLY A 492 -10.62 21.55 21.24
N ALA A 493 -10.19 20.79 22.26
CA ALA A 493 -10.27 21.25 23.65
C ALA A 493 -9.38 22.48 23.86
N ILE A 494 -9.84 23.44 24.66
CA ILE A 494 -9.07 24.64 25.05
C ILE A 494 -8.23 24.28 26.27
N ILE A 495 -6.90 24.37 26.13
CA ILE A 495 -5.94 24.07 27.19
C ILE A 495 -5.27 25.37 27.61
N PHE A 496 -5.26 25.63 28.92
CA PHE A 496 -4.48 26.70 29.52
C PHE A 496 -3.10 26.15 29.90
N PRO A 497 -2.00 26.85 29.58
CA PRO A 497 -0.69 26.47 30.08
C PRO A 497 -0.73 26.49 31.60
N THR A 498 -0.32 25.39 32.23
CA THR A 498 -0.12 25.38 33.68
C THR A 498 0.92 26.44 34.03
N PRO A 499 0.71 27.25 35.10
CA PRO A 499 1.76 28.12 35.60
C PRO A 499 3.00 27.26 35.84
N ARG A 500 4.16 27.67 35.33
CA ARG A 500 5.43 27.05 35.73
C ARG A 500 5.46 27.09 37.25
N GLU A 501 5.40 25.93 37.88
CA GLU A 501 5.77 25.78 39.27
C GLU A 501 7.20 26.33 39.36
N THR A 502 7.35 27.50 40.00
CA THR A 502 8.65 28.10 40.22
C THR A 502 9.48 27.05 40.93
N ALA A 503 10.54 26.57 40.27
CA ALA A 503 11.48 25.65 40.88
C ALA A 503 11.85 26.19 42.27
N PRO A 504 11.83 25.36 43.33
CA PRO A 504 12.23 25.82 44.65
C PRO A 504 13.62 26.47 44.54
N PRO A 505 13.87 27.60 45.23
CA PRO A 505 15.12 28.31 45.12
C PRO A 505 16.27 27.34 45.40
N ILE A 506 17.24 27.30 44.47
CA ILE A 506 18.47 26.52 44.63
C ILE A 506 19.09 26.93 45.97
N PRO A 507 19.33 26.01 46.91
CA PRO A 507 19.99 26.36 48.16
C PRO A 507 21.37 26.93 47.84
N THR A 508 21.61 28.15 48.31
CA THR A 508 22.89 28.85 48.21
C THR A 508 24.00 27.92 48.72
N PRO A 509 25.08 27.67 47.95
CA PRO A 509 26.16 26.84 48.44
C PRO A 509 26.80 27.53 49.65
N THR A 510 26.69 26.89 50.82
CA THR A 510 27.46 27.26 52.00
C THR A 510 28.93 27.17 51.64
N ARG A 511 29.57 28.34 51.58
CA ARG A 511 31.00 28.49 51.35
C ARG A 511 31.72 27.83 52.53
N ASN A 512 32.27 26.64 52.33
CA ASN A 512 33.19 26.06 53.31
C ASN A 512 34.39 27.01 53.45
N PRO A 513 34.85 27.30 54.69
CA PRO A 513 36.05 28.13 54.88
C PRO A 513 37.27 27.42 54.27
N PRO A 514 38.25 28.18 53.75
CA PRO A 514 39.43 27.60 53.11
C PRO A 514 40.27 26.81 54.14
N PRO A 515 40.90 25.70 53.72
CA PRO A 515 41.77 24.93 54.59
C PRO A 515 43.03 25.74 54.94
N ASN A 516 43.39 25.75 56.23
CA ASN A 516 44.61 26.37 56.75
C ASN A 516 45.85 25.78 56.06
N LEU A 517 46.61 26.63 55.37
CA LEU A 517 47.95 26.32 54.88
C LEU A 517 48.95 26.26 56.06
N PRO A 518 49.91 25.31 56.05
CA PRO A 518 50.93 25.21 57.09
C PRO A 518 51.97 26.32 56.98
N LEU A 519 52.30 26.94 58.12
CA LEU A 519 53.35 27.95 58.28
C LEU A 519 54.74 27.30 58.11
N THR A 520 55.45 27.62 57.02
CA THR A 520 56.90 27.41 56.94
C THR A 520 57.61 28.65 57.48
N ASN A 521 58.12 28.54 58.71
CA ASN A 521 59.09 29.48 59.27
C ASN A 521 60.50 29.00 58.91
N GLU A 522 61.20 29.76 58.09
CA GLU A 522 62.65 29.93 58.23
C GLU A 522 63.13 31.18 57.49
N PRO A 523 63.90 32.04 58.17
CA PRO A 523 65.06 32.61 57.51
C PRO A 523 66.34 32.42 58.36
N ALA A 524 67.35 31.89 57.66
CA ALA A 524 68.77 32.24 57.71
C ALA A 524 69.56 32.26 59.05
N ARG A 525 70.58 31.39 59.04
CA ARG A 525 71.85 31.32 59.81
C ARG A 525 71.89 30.44 61.04
#